data_AF-K7MCB2-F1
#
_entry.id   AF-K7MCB2-F1
#
_cell.length_a   1.000
_cell.length_b   1.000
_cell.length_c   1.000
_cell.angle_alpha   90.00
_cell.angle_beta   90.00
_cell.angle_gamma   90.00
#
_symmetry.space_group_name_H-M   'P 1'
#
loop_
_entity.id
_entity.type
_entity.pdbx_description
1 polymer ?
#
loop_
_entity_poly.entity_id
_entity_poly.type
_entity_poly.pdbx_seq_one_letter_code
_entity_poly.pdbx_strand_id
1 'polypeptide(L)'
;MVDDRCRFQHRGMSKPSTTQSFLFIYHFLTRAVLLLKSVDYGRMAEILVHRAGSPDEFTRLTTITWINEFVKLGGDQLVPYYADILGAILPCIADKEEKIRVVARETNEELRALKADPAEAFDVGAILSIARRQLSSELEAT
;
A
#
# COMPACT_ATOMS: atom_id res chain seq x y z
N MET A 1 14.53 -14.06 20.83
CA MET A 1 13.96 -13.14 21.84
C MET A 1 13.22 -12.05 21.08
N VAL A 2 11.97 -12.33 20.69
CA VAL A 2 11.12 -11.37 19.95
C VAL A 2 10.58 -10.39 21.00
N ASP A 3 10.89 -9.11 20.84
CA ASP A 3 10.72 -8.04 21.83
C ASP A 3 9.22 -7.82 22.19
N ASP A 4 8.89 -8.01 23.47
CA ASP A 4 7.55 -7.87 24.06
C ASP A 4 7.04 -6.41 24.17
N ARG A 5 7.80 -5.38 23.71
CA ARG A 5 7.33 -3.98 23.79
C ARG A 5 6.19 -3.64 22.85
N CYS A 6 5.95 -4.41 21.78
CA CYS A 6 4.82 -4.14 20.88
C CYS A 6 3.45 -4.42 21.51
N ARG A 7 3.36 -5.08 22.68
CA ARG A 7 2.07 -5.34 23.35
C ARG A 7 1.56 -4.20 24.24
N PHE A 8 2.37 -3.20 24.57
CA PHE A 8 2.03 -2.22 25.60
C PHE A 8 1.27 -0.96 25.14
N GLN A 9 1.03 -0.74 23.84
CA GLN A 9 0.41 0.50 23.34
C GLN A 9 -1.05 0.39 22.86
N HIS A 10 -1.67 -0.80 22.86
CA HIS A 10 -3.02 -0.98 22.29
C HIS A 10 -4.18 -0.96 23.28
N ARG A 11 -3.95 -0.83 24.60
CA ARG A 11 -5.04 -0.66 25.58
C ARG A 11 -5.07 0.78 26.08
N GLY A 12 -5.83 1.64 25.42
CA GLY A 12 -6.33 2.89 26.02
C GLY A 12 -5.99 4.22 25.36
N MET A 13 -5.46 4.26 24.13
CA MET A 13 -5.22 5.55 23.45
C MET A 13 -6.42 5.98 22.60
N SER A 14 -6.93 7.18 22.89
CA SER A 14 -7.74 7.98 21.96
C SER A 14 -7.04 8.07 20.60
N LYS A 15 -7.80 8.10 19.48
CA LYS A 15 -7.24 8.11 18.13
C LYS A 15 -6.11 9.16 18.05
N PRO A 16 -4.87 8.78 17.70
CA PRO A 16 -3.76 9.73 17.65
C PRO A 16 -4.10 10.86 16.67
N SER A 17 -3.69 12.08 17.00
CA SER A 17 -3.87 13.21 16.08
C SER A 17 -3.18 12.90 14.74
N THR A 18 -3.72 13.44 13.65
CA THR A 18 -3.19 13.21 12.29
C THR A 18 -1.67 13.40 12.26
N THR A 19 -1.15 14.41 12.95
CA THR A 19 0.29 14.72 13.02
C THR A 19 1.13 13.69 13.79
N GLN A 20 0.64 13.15 14.91
CA GLN A 20 1.38 12.13 15.70
C GLN A 20 1.45 10.79 14.97
N SER A 21 0.38 10.45 14.27
CA SER A 21 0.34 9.29 13.38
C SER A 21 1.40 9.42 12.29
N PHE A 22 1.46 10.58 11.62
CA PHE A 22 2.45 10.87 10.59
C PHE A 22 3.90 10.73 11.11
N LEU A 23 4.24 11.26 12.29
CA LEU A 23 5.59 11.13 12.87
C LEU A 23 5.97 9.68 13.22
N PHE A 24 5.02 8.90 13.77
CA PHE A 24 5.26 7.50 14.12
C PHE A 24 5.44 6.64 12.86
N ILE A 25 4.66 6.95 11.82
CA ILE A 25 4.71 6.35 10.49
C ILE A 25 6.03 6.67 9.78
N TYR A 26 6.39 7.96 9.70
CA TYR A 26 7.60 8.42 9.03
C TYR A 26 8.84 7.83 9.71
N HIS A 27 8.87 7.82 11.04
CA HIS A 27 9.96 7.22 11.80
C HIS A 27 10.05 5.69 11.62
N PHE A 28 8.93 4.97 11.51
CA PHE A 28 8.95 3.52 11.27
C PHE A 28 9.38 3.19 9.84
N LEU A 29 8.86 3.88 8.82
CA LEU A 29 9.28 3.74 7.42
C LEU A 29 10.76 4.07 7.27
N THR A 30 11.20 5.19 7.84
CA THR A 30 12.60 5.63 7.78
C THR A 30 13.51 4.63 8.51
N ARG A 31 13.10 4.05 9.64
CA ARG A 31 13.86 2.96 10.30
C ARG A 31 13.84 1.66 9.50
N ALA A 32 12.72 1.26 8.91
CA ALA A 32 12.62 0.02 8.15
C ALA A 32 13.42 0.09 6.85
N VAL A 33 13.35 1.23 6.14
CA VAL A 33 14.07 1.47 4.87
C VAL A 33 15.56 1.75 5.12
N LEU A 34 15.95 2.52 6.14
CA LEU A 34 17.37 2.81 6.42
C LEU A 34 18.12 1.63 7.07
N LEU A 35 17.44 0.67 7.69
CA LEU A 35 18.10 -0.51 8.28
C LEU A 35 18.29 -1.66 7.29
N LEU A 36 17.61 -1.66 6.15
CA LEU A 36 17.75 -2.68 5.12
C LEU A 36 18.68 -2.17 4.02
N LYS A 37 19.99 -2.39 4.17
CA LYS A 37 20.99 -2.23 3.09
C LYS A 37 20.77 -3.18 1.88
N SER A 38 19.66 -3.92 1.86
CA SER A 38 19.11 -4.65 0.73
C SER A 38 17.58 -4.65 0.89
N VAL A 39 16.89 -3.69 0.29
CA VAL A 39 15.42 -3.59 0.35
C VAL A 39 14.84 -4.77 -0.44
N ASP A 40 14.17 -5.68 0.26
CA ASP A 40 13.37 -6.74 -0.35
C ASP A 40 12.02 -6.16 -0.80
N TYR A 41 11.97 -5.71 -2.06
CA TYR A 41 10.78 -5.12 -2.65
C TYR A 41 9.59 -6.08 -2.64
N GLY A 42 9.82 -7.38 -2.85
CA GLY A 42 8.74 -8.37 -2.86
C GLY A 42 8.10 -8.52 -1.50
N ARG A 43 8.93 -8.66 -0.46
CA ARG A 43 8.42 -8.75 0.91
C ARG A 43 7.69 -7.49 1.36
N MET A 44 8.19 -6.31 0.97
CA MET A 44 7.55 -5.04 1.27
C MET A 44 6.21 -4.88 0.55
N ALA A 45 6.15 -5.21 -0.74
CA ALA A 45 4.92 -5.18 -1.52
C ALA A 45 3.86 -6.10 -0.92
N GLU A 46 4.22 -7.34 -0.58
CA GLU A 46 3.31 -8.32 0.05
C GLU A 46 2.68 -7.77 1.35
N ILE A 47 3.51 -7.21 2.24
CA ILE A 47 3.04 -6.67 3.52
C ILE A 47 2.09 -5.48 3.29
N LEU A 48 2.45 -4.56 2.40
CA LEU A 48 1.64 -3.38 2.12
C LEU A 48 0.31 -3.75 1.45
N VAL A 49 0.35 -4.61 0.42
CA VAL A 49 -0.85 -5.07 -0.29
C VAL A 49 -1.83 -5.74 0.67
N HIS A 50 -1.34 -6.61 1.56
CA HIS A 50 -2.19 -7.25 2.55
C HIS A 50 -2.84 -6.25 3.53
N ARG A 51 -2.09 -5.24 3.97
CA ARG A 51 -2.58 -4.26 4.97
C ARG A 51 -3.58 -3.25 4.38
N ALA A 52 -3.54 -3.01 3.07
CA ALA A 52 -4.45 -2.08 2.40
C ALA A 52 -5.92 -2.53 2.48
N GLY A 53 -6.17 -3.84 2.59
CA GLY A 53 -7.51 -4.42 2.77
C GLY A 53 -8.03 -4.42 4.22
N SER A 54 -7.36 -3.75 5.16
CA SER A 54 -7.78 -3.75 6.58
C SER A 54 -9.19 -3.16 6.77
N PRO A 55 -10.04 -3.71 7.66
CA PRO A 55 -11.31 -3.06 8.01
C PRO A 55 -11.11 -1.75 8.79
N ASP A 56 -9.95 -1.56 9.43
CA ASP A 56 -9.61 -0.34 10.16
C ASP A 56 -9.20 0.78 9.21
N GLU A 57 -9.93 1.89 9.29
CA GLU A 57 -9.74 3.10 8.48
C GLU A 57 -8.33 3.68 8.59
N PHE A 58 -7.82 3.77 9.82
CA PHE A 58 -6.51 4.35 10.09
C PHE A 58 -5.41 3.53 9.43
N THR A 59 -5.52 2.19 9.53
CA THR A 59 -4.62 1.24 8.88
C THR A 59 -4.69 1.40 7.37
N ARG A 60 -5.87 1.45 6.76
CA ARG A 60 -5.99 1.63 5.29
C ARG A 60 -5.38 2.93 4.81
N LEU A 61 -5.70 4.05 5.46
CA LEU A 61 -5.13 5.36 5.12
C LEU A 61 -3.61 5.33 5.24
N THR A 62 -3.10 4.80 6.34
CA THR A 62 -1.67 4.67 6.56
C THR A 62 -1.03 3.83 5.47
N THR A 63 -1.59 2.66 5.18
CA THR A 63 -1.02 1.75 4.20
C THR A 63 -1.05 2.32 2.79
N ILE A 64 -2.13 2.98 2.35
CA ILE A 64 -2.15 3.57 1.01
C ILE A 64 -1.14 4.72 0.88
N THR A 65 -0.92 5.51 1.94
CA THR A 65 0.17 6.50 1.97
C THR A 65 1.54 5.83 1.86
N TRP A 66 1.74 4.66 2.49
CA TRP A 66 3.02 3.93 2.38
C TRP A 66 3.22 3.35 1.00
N ILE A 67 2.16 2.84 0.37
CA ILE A 67 2.22 2.37 -1.01
C ILE A 67 2.58 3.53 -1.94
N ASN A 68 2.03 4.73 -1.72
CA ASN A 68 2.39 5.92 -2.49
C ASN A 68 3.89 6.22 -2.43
N GLU A 69 4.46 6.30 -1.24
CA GLU A 69 5.90 6.53 -1.05
C GLU A 69 6.72 5.36 -1.60
N PHE A 70 6.26 4.13 -1.41
CA PHE A 70 6.93 2.94 -1.93
C PHE A 70 7.00 2.95 -3.46
N VAL A 71 5.92 3.35 -4.14
CA VAL A 71 5.89 3.48 -5.61
C VAL A 71 6.85 4.57 -6.08
N LYS A 72 6.82 5.75 -5.45
CA LYS A 72 7.72 6.86 -5.77
C LYS A 72 9.20 6.51 -5.58
N LEU A 73 9.54 5.74 -4.55
CA LEU A 73 10.92 5.36 -4.24
C LEU A 73 11.39 4.11 -4.99
N GLY A 74 10.50 3.15 -5.25
CA GLY A 74 10.84 1.88 -5.87
C GLY A 74 10.98 1.96 -7.38
N GLY A 75 10.20 2.82 -8.04
CA GLY A 75 10.24 2.97 -9.49
C GLY A 75 10.10 1.63 -10.22
N ASP A 76 10.93 1.42 -11.24
CA ASP A 76 10.82 0.26 -12.14
C ASP A 76 11.10 -1.08 -11.44
N GLN A 77 11.75 -1.08 -10.27
CA GLN A 77 11.94 -2.30 -9.45
C GLN A 77 10.60 -2.91 -8.97
N LEU A 78 9.51 -2.17 -9.10
CA LEU A 78 8.16 -2.61 -8.72
C LEU A 78 7.38 -3.24 -9.86
N VAL A 79 7.90 -3.26 -11.09
CA VAL A 79 7.23 -3.85 -12.25
C VAL A 79 6.79 -5.31 -11.98
N PRO A 80 7.59 -6.19 -11.34
CA PRO A 80 7.16 -7.54 -10.99
C PRO A 80 5.98 -7.61 -10.03
N TYR A 81 5.74 -6.56 -9.24
CA TYR A 81 4.70 -6.49 -8.21
C TYR A 81 3.53 -5.58 -8.62
N TYR A 82 3.55 -5.06 -9.85
CA TYR A 82 2.58 -4.07 -10.33
C TYR A 82 1.13 -4.52 -10.14
N ALA A 83 0.82 -5.77 -10.53
CA ALA A 83 -0.55 -6.29 -10.46
C ALA A 83 -1.05 -6.36 -9.01
N ASP A 84 -0.21 -6.81 -8.07
CA ASP A 84 -0.57 -6.90 -6.66
C ASP A 84 -0.77 -5.52 -6.04
N ILE A 85 0.14 -4.59 -6.34
CA ILE A 85 0.05 -3.20 -5.88
C ILE A 85 -1.22 -2.53 -6.44
N LEU A 86 -1.51 -2.71 -7.72
CA LEU A 86 -2.75 -2.24 -8.35
C LEU A 86 -3.98 -2.86 -7.66
N GLY A 87 -3.90 -4.16 -7.34
CA GLY A 87 -4.93 -4.88 -6.60
C GLY A 87 -5.25 -4.31 -5.22
N ALA A 88 -4.29 -3.67 -4.57
CA ALA A 88 -4.46 -2.94 -3.32
C ALA A 88 -5.00 -1.51 -3.53
N ILE A 89 -4.56 -0.82 -4.58
CA ILE A 89 -4.96 0.57 -4.85
C ILE A 89 -6.42 0.66 -5.29
N LEU A 90 -6.88 -0.24 -6.16
CA LEU A 90 -8.21 -0.13 -6.79
C LEU A 90 -9.36 -0.08 -5.76
N PRO A 91 -9.43 -0.98 -4.76
CA PRO A 91 -10.42 -0.86 -3.69
C PRO A 91 -10.33 0.49 -2.94
N CYS A 92 -9.13 1.02 -2.76
CA CYS A 92 -8.92 2.30 -2.06
C CYS A 92 -9.41 3.51 -2.87
N ILE A 93 -9.46 3.44 -4.20
CA ILE A 93 -10.06 4.50 -5.04
C ILE A 93 -11.57 4.58 -4.83
N ALA A 94 -12.22 3.45 -4.55
CA ALA A 94 -13.63 3.34 -4.24
C ALA A 94 -13.94 3.38 -2.72
N ASP A 95 -12.94 3.66 -1.87
CA ASP A 95 -13.13 3.68 -0.41
C ASP A 95 -14.18 4.73 -0.01
N LYS A 96 -14.92 4.47 1.05
CA LYS A 96 -15.92 5.41 1.62
C LYS A 96 -15.30 6.72 2.12
N GLU A 97 -14.04 6.70 2.55
CA GLU A 97 -13.34 7.86 3.09
C GLU A 97 -12.63 8.66 1.99
N GLU A 98 -13.00 9.94 1.82
CA GLU A 98 -12.42 10.82 0.78
C GLU A 98 -10.90 10.92 0.86
N LYS A 99 -10.34 11.05 2.07
CA LYS A 99 -8.89 11.13 2.27
C LYS A 99 -8.14 9.90 1.75
N ILE A 100 -8.75 8.71 1.81
CA ILE A 100 -8.17 7.48 1.27
C ILE A 100 -8.24 7.53 -0.25
N ARG A 101 -9.39 7.94 -0.81
CA ARG A 101 -9.58 8.06 -2.26
C ARG A 101 -8.58 9.02 -2.91
N VAL A 102 -8.32 10.16 -2.28
CA VAL A 102 -7.36 11.15 -2.78
C VAL A 102 -5.96 10.54 -2.92
N VAL A 103 -5.45 9.92 -1.85
CA VAL A 103 -4.13 9.28 -1.86
C VAL A 103 -4.09 8.10 -2.82
N ALA A 104 -5.17 7.30 -2.91
CA ALA A 104 -5.25 6.18 -3.83
C ALA A 104 -5.21 6.61 -5.30
N ARG A 105 -5.88 7.70 -5.66
CA ARG A 105 -5.82 8.26 -7.03
C ARG A 105 -4.42 8.75 -7.37
N GLU A 106 -3.79 9.49 -6.47
CA GLU A 106 -2.40 9.91 -6.64
C GLU A 106 -1.48 8.70 -6.83
N THR A 107 -1.63 7.69 -5.98
CA THR A 107 -0.84 6.45 -6.05
C THR A 107 -1.06 5.70 -7.36
N ASN A 108 -2.29 5.69 -7.88
CA ASN A 108 -2.59 5.09 -9.17
C ASN A 108 -1.89 5.81 -10.33
N GLU A 109 -1.81 7.15 -10.29
CA GLU A 109 -1.08 7.91 -11.32
C GLU A 109 0.43 7.66 -11.23
N GLU A 110 1.00 7.61 -10.03
CA GLU A 110 2.42 7.26 -9.83
C GLU A 110 2.72 5.84 -10.31
N LEU A 111 1.84 4.87 -9.99
CA LEU A 111 2.02 3.49 -10.42
C LEU A 111 1.94 3.38 -11.95
N ARG A 112 1.03 4.13 -12.60
CA ARG A 112 0.92 4.18 -14.07
C ARG A 112 2.14 4.78 -14.75
N ALA A 113 2.88 5.64 -14.06
CA ALA A 113 4.09 6.26 -14.60
C ALA A 113 5.29 5.30 -14.65
N LEU A 114 5.21 4.13 -14.00
CA LEU A 114 6.27 3.12 -14.06
C LEU A 114 6.50 2.64 -15.50
N LYS A 115 7.77 2.54 -15.89
CA LYS A 115 8.16 2.12 -17.23
C LYS A 115 8.80 0.74 -17.14
N ALA A 116 8.09 -0.24 -17.67
CA ALA A 116 8.67 -1.55 -17.94
C ALA A 116 9.83 -1.42 -18.94
N ASP A 117 10.99 -1.98 -18.61
CA ASP A 117 12.01 -2.29 -19.61
C ASP A 117 11.37 -3.27 -20.62
N PRO A 118 11.65 -3.16 -21.94
CA PRO A 118 11.21 -4.15 -22.91
C PRO A 118 11.51 -5.61 -22.53
N ALA A 119 12.51 -5.88 -21.68
CA ALA A 119 12.78 -7.21 -21.15
C ALA A 119 11.86 -7.63 -19.97
N GLU A 120 11.27 -6.68 -19.25
CA GLU A 120 10.40 -6.89 -18.09
C GLU A 120 8.99 -6.41 -18.41
N ALA A 121 8.26 -7.18 -19.21
CA ALA A 121 6.87 -6.87 -19.53
C ALA A 121 5.97 -7.04 -18.29
N PHE A 122 5.00 -6.14 -18.12
CA PHE A 122 3.94 -6.31 -17.14
C PHE A 122 3.21 -7.64 -17.35
N ASP A 123 2.92 -8.35 -16.25
CA ASP A 123 2.03 -9.53 -16.30
C ASP A 123 0.59 -9.07 -16.58
N VAL A 124 0.25 -8.98 -17.87
CA VAL A 124 -1.08 -8.59 -18.35
C VAL A 124 -2.15 -9.56 -17.84
N GLY A 125 -1.82 -10.85 -17.69
CA GLY A 125 -2.75 -11.85 -17.18
C GLY A 125 -3.14 -11.57 -15.73
N ALA A 126 -2.14 -11.28 -14.89
CA ALA A 126 -2.36 -10.88 -13.50
C ALA A 126 -3.17 -9.58 -13.42
N ILE A 127 -2.84 -8.56 -14.23
CA ILE A 127 -3.58 -7.28 -14.26
C ILE A 127 -5.05 -7.51 -14.66
N LEU A 128 -5.32 -8.30 -15.69
CA LEU A 128 -6.68 -8.61 -16.12
C LEU A 128 -7.46 -9.36 -15.03
N SER A 129 -6.80 -10.28 -14.31
CA SER A 129 -7.41 -10.99 -13.19
C SER A 129 -7.84 -10.02 -12.08
N ILE A 130 -6.97 -9.06 -11.73
CA ILE A 130 -7.25 -8.00 -10.77
C ILE A 130 -8.42 -7.13 -11.24
N ALA A 131 -8.38 -6.64 -12.48
CA ALA A 131 -9.43 -5.79 -13.04
C ALA A 131 -10.79 -6.51 -13.04
N ARG A 132 -10.81 -7.77 -13.50
CA ARG A 132 -12.02 -8.60 -13.49
C ARG A 132 -12.61 -8.74 -12.08
N ARG A 133 -11.77 -9.00 -11.08
CA ARG A 133 -12.21 -9.13 -9.69
C ARG A 133 -12.89 -7.85 -9.19
N GLN A 134 -12.30 -6.69 -9.48
CA GLN A 134 -12.86 -5.40 -9.03
C GLN A 134 -14.18 -5.05 -9.74
N LEU A 135 -14.26 -5.29 -11.06
CA LEU A 135 -15.50 -5.07 -11.81
C LEU A 135 -16.62 -6.01 -11.35
N SER A 136 -16.28 -7.23 -10.95
CA SER A 136 -17.27 -8.19 -10.44
C SER A 136 -17.78 -7.81 -9.05
N SER A 137 -16.93 -7.25 -8.19
CA SER A 137 -17.35 -6.85 -6.83
C SER A 137 -18.35 -5.70 -6.80
N GLU A 138 -18.34 -4.81 -7.79
CA GLU A 138 -19.38 -3.77 -7.90
C GLU A 138 -20.74 -4.36 -8.29
N LEU A 139 -20.75 -5.44 -9.07
CA LEU A 139 -21.99 -6.05 -9.55
C LEU A 139 -22.78 -6.76 -8.44
N GLU A 140 -22.11 -7.25 -7.40
CA GLU A 140 -22.74 -7.92 -6.25
C GLU A 140 -23.24 -6.95 -5.17
N ALA A 141 -22.78 -5.69 -5.19
CA ALA A 141 -23.13 -4.68 -4.20
C ALA A 141 -24.40 -3.87 -4.55
N THR A 142 -25.07 -4.19 -5.67
CA THR A 142 -26.26 -3.51 -6.18
C THR A 142 -27.48 -4.42 -6.12
#